data_AF-A0A1I7SSP0-F1
#
_entry.id   AF-A0A1I7SSP0-F1
#
_cell.length_a   1.000
_cell.length_b   1.000
_cell.length_c   1.000
_cell.angle_alpha   90.00
_cell.angle_beta   90.00
_cell.angle_gamma   90.00
#
_symmetry.space_group_name_H-M   'P 1'
#
loop_
_entity.id
_entity.type
_entity.pdbx_description
1 polymer ?
#
loop_
_entity_poly.entity_id
_entity_poly.type
_entity_poly.pdbx_seq_one_letter_code
_entity_poly.pdbx_strand_id
1 'polypeptide(L)'
;MAIAVPKLEDIIPLVGATAGMLLAFVFPAIIDTLTFGPELVESVRKDPSQRPQLYLRFARNGALVLLGIFGLIAGFQSNIRGLLASKE
;
A
#
# COMPACT_ATOMS: atom_id res chain seq x y z
N MET A 1 11.62 22.48 -19.97
CA MET A 1 11.42 21.15 -19.35
C MET A 1 9.95 20.80 -19.10
N ALA A 2 9.05 21.76 -18.85
CA ALA A 2 7.59 21.52 -18.70
C ALA A 2 6.80 21.29 -20.01
N ILE A 3 7.47 21.30 -21.17
CA ILE A 3 6.84 21.23 -22.51
C ILE A 3 6.65 19.78 -22.98
N ALA A 4 7.34 18.80 -22.39
CA ALA A 4 7.38 17.43 -22.89
C ALA A 4 6.25 16.53 -22.37
N VAL A 5 5.49 16.94 -21.35
CA VAL A 5 4.41 16.12 -20.76
C VAL A 5 3.10 16.90 -20.79
N PRO A 6 2.25 16.72 -21.82
CA PRO A 6 0.90 17.26 -21.79
C PRO A 6 0.13 16.58 -20.65
N LYS A 7 -0.64 17.36 -19.88
CA LYS A 7 -1.48 16.93 -18.73
C LYS A 7 -0.74 16.59 -17.41
N LEU A 8 0.29 17.35 -17.05
CA LEU A 8 0.93 17.31 -15.72
C LEU A 8 -0.05 17.43 -14.54
N GLU A 9 -1.11 18.22 -14.70
CA GLU A 9 -2.14 18.46 -13.67
C GLU A 9 -2.91 17.18 -13.29
N ASP A 10 -3.07 16.22 -14.21
CA ASP A 10 -3.71 14.93 -13.96
C ASP A 10 -2.71 13.90 -13.39
N ILE A 11 -1.43 13.99 -13.80
CA ILE A 11 -0.37 13.06 -13.38
C ILE A 11 0.03 13.29 -11.91
N ILE A 12 0.03 14.54 -11.44
CA ILE A 12 0.37 14.88 -10.05
C ILE A 12 -0.51 14.15 -9.03
N PRO A 13 -1.86 14.20 -9.10
CA PRO A 13 -2.71 13.46 -8.18
C PRO A 13 -2.58 11.94 -8.36
N LEU A 14 -2.23 11.45 -9.56
CA LEU A 14 -2.04 10.01 -9.80
C LEU A 14 -0.80 9.51 -9.09
N VAL A 15 0.34 10.17 -9.31
CA VAL A 15 1.63 9.85 -8.70
C VAL A 15 1.58 10.10 -7.20
N GLY A 16 0.92 11.17 -6.75
CA GLY A 16 0.74 11.46 -5.33
C GLY A 16 -0.07 10.40 -4.61
N ALA A 17 -1.20 9.96 -5.17
CA ALA A 17 -2.03 8.92 -4.57
C ALA A 17 -1.33 7.55 -4.57
N THR A 18 -0.69 7.17 -5.68
CA THR A 18 0.04 5.90 -5.76
C THR A 18 1.28 5.88 -4.87
N ALA A 19 2.12 6.92 -4.89
CA ALA A 19 3.27 7.03 -4.00
C ALA A 19 2.85 7.09 -2.53
N GLY A 20 1.79 7.83 -2.21
CA GLY A 20 1.24 7.91 -0.86
C GLY A 20 0.76 6.55 -0.34
N MET A 21 0.03 5.78 -1.14
CA MET A 21 -0.44 4.44 -0.77
C MET A 21 0.70 3.44 -0.62
N LEU A 22 1.70 3.49 -1.52
CA LEU A 22 2.89 2.66 -1.42
C LEU A 22 3.69 2.98 -0.15
N LEU A 23 3.91 4.26 0.15
CA LEU A 23 4.68 4.71 1.32
C LEU A 23 3.93 4.55 2.66
N ALA A 24 2.61 4.70 2.67
CA ALA A 24 1.81 4.60 3.91
C ALA A 24 1.43 3.16 4.28
N PHE A 25 1.27 2.26 3.30
CA PHE A 25 0.78 0.90 3.55
C PHE A 25 1.77 -0.18 3.10
N VAL A 26 2.32 -0.08 1.89
CA VAL A 26 3.14 -1.17 1.31
C VAL A 26 4.53 -1.22 1.93
N PHE A 27 5.25 -0.10 1.98
CA PHE A 27 6.59 -0.05 2.57
C PHE A 27 6.58 -0.41 4.07
N PRO A 28 5.68 0.12 4.92
CA PRO A 28 5.61 -0.26 6.33
C PRO A 28 5.32 -1.75 6.51
N ALA A 29 4.38 -2.31 5.74
CA ALA A 29 4.05 -3.74 5.82
C ALA A 29 5.21 -4.64 5.36
N ILE A 30 5.94 -4.26 4.31
CA ILE A 30 7.13 -5.00 3.84
C ILE A 30 8.23 -4.95 4.88
N ILE A 31 8.54 -3.77 5.42
CA ILE A 31 9.59 -3.60 6.44
C ILE A 31 9.23 -4.37 7.71
N ASP A 32 7.98 -4.31 8.15
CA ASP A 32 7.48 -5.06 9.32
C ASP A 32 7.59 -6.58 9.07
N THR A 33 7.20 -7.06 7.90
CA THR A 33 7.30 -8.49 7.54
C THR A 33 8.75 -8.97 7.45
N LEU A 34 9.66 -8.17 6.87
CA LEU A 34 11.07 -8.53 6.76
C LEU A 34 11.80 -8.47 8.11
N THR A 35 11.46 -7.49 8.95
CA THR A 35 12.11 -7.30 10.26
C THR A 35 11.61 -8.33 11.27
N PHE A 36 10.29 -8.50 11.38
CA PHE A 36 9.69 -9.38 12.39
C PHE A 36 9.43 -10.80 11.91
N GLY A 37 9.47 -11.06 10.60
CA GLY A 37 9.31 -12.40 10.01
C GLY A 37 10.23 -13.46 10.62
N PRO A 38 11.56 -13.25 10.69
CA PRO A 38 12.47 -14.25 11.27
C PRO A 38 12.26 -14.45 12.78
N GLU A 39 12.03 -13.37 13.55
CA GLU A 39 11.72 -13.46 14.98
C GLU A 39 10.39 -14.19 15.25
N LEU A 40 9.37 -14.00 14.40
CA LEU A 40 8.07 -14.67 14.51
C LEU A 40 8.18 -16.17 14.30
N VAL A 41 8.98 -16.60 13.31
CA VAL A 41 9.19 -18.03 13.03
C VAL A 41 9.93 -18.70 14.18
N GLU A 42 10.90 -18.01 14.78
CA GLU A 42 11.67 -18.54 15.91
C GLU A 42 10.84 -18.58 17.21
N SER A 43 10.03 -17.55 17.48
CA SER A 43 9.18 -17.46 18.68
C SER A 43 8.06 -18.50 18.69
N VAL A 44 7.41 -18.79 17.56
CA VAL A 44 6.42 -19.89 17.46
C VAL A 44 7.04 -21.26 17.68
N ARG A 45 8.30 -21.43 17.26
CA ARG A 45 9.03 -22.69 17.43
C ARG A 45 9.39 -22.94 18.89
N LYS A 46 9.64 -21.86 19.66
CA LYS A 46 9.94 -21.92 21.10
C LYS A 46 8.70 -22.04 21.97
N ASP A 47 7.60 -21.35 21.64
CA ASP A 47 6.39 -21.37 22.46
C ASP A 47 5.09 -21.33 21.62
N PRO A 48 4.34 -22.43 21.53
CA PRO A 48 3.10 -22.49 20.74
C PRO A 48 1.97 -21.64 21.35
N SER A 49 2.10 -21.17 22.59
CA SER A 49 1.16 -20.26 23.27
C SER A 49 1.04 -18.90 22.58
N GLN A 50 2.06 -18.47 21.82
CA GLN A 50 2.12 -17.14 21.19
C GLN A 50 1.44 -17.06 19.80
N ARG A 51 0.87 -18.16 19.31
CA ARG A 51 0.10 -18.23 18.04
C ARG A 51 -0.96 -17.13 17.85
N PRO A 52 -1.79 -16.75 18.86
CA PRO A 52 -2.82 -15.75 18.64
C PRO A 52 -2.26 -14.34 18.41
N GLN A 53 -1.14 -13.97 19.04
CA GLN A 53 -0.48 -12.69 18.77
C GLN A 53 0.05 -12.61 17.34
N LEU A 54 0.52 -13.74 16.82
CA LEU A 54 0.99 -13.85 15.45
C LEU A 54 -0.14 -13.65 14.44
N TYR A 55 -1.27 -14.31 14.68
CA TYR A 55 -2.45 -14.17 13.84
C TYR A 55 -2.98 -12.73 13.85
N LEU A 56 -2.97 -12.07 15.01
CA LEU A 56 -3.40 -10.67 15.15
C LEU A 56 -2.47 -9.70 14.41
N ARG A 57 -1.15 -9.90 14.47
CA ARG A 57 -0.17 -9.12 13.70
C ARG A 57 -0.35 -9.32 12.20
N PHE A 58 -0.48 -10.57 11.76
CA PHE A 58 -0.67 -10.89 10.34
C PHE A 58 -2.00 -10.35 9.81
N ALA A 59 -3.07 -10.45 10.61
CA ALA A 59 -4.37 -9.86 10.28
C ALA A 59 -4.29 -8.33 10.16
N ARG A 60 -3.56 -7.65 11.05
CA ARG A 60 -3.37 -6.19 10.99
C ARG A 60 -2.58 -5.77 9.76
N ASN A 61 -1.47 -6.45 9.46
CA ASN A 61 -0.69 -6.19 8.25
C ASN A 61 -1.49 -6.50 6.98
N GLY A 62 -2.25 -7.60 6.97
CA GLY A 62 -3.15 -7.95 5.87
C GLY A 62 -4.24 -6.90 5.65
N ALA A 63 -4.86 -6.40 6.73
CA ALA A 63 -5.85 -5.33 6.65
C ALA A 63 -5.24 -4.02 6.11
N LEU A 64 -4.02 -3.67 6.53
CA LEU A 64 -3.29 -2.51 6.02
C LEU A 64 -2.98 -2.65 4.52
N VAL A 65 -2.54 -3.83 4.07
CA VAL A 65 -2.28 -4.11 2.65
C VAL A 65 -3.57 -4.03 1.84
N LEU A 66 -4.67 -4.62 2.32
CA LEU A 66 -5.97 -4.55 1.66
C LEU A 66 -6.47 -3.10 1.53
N LEU A 67 -6.32 -2.31 2.59
CA LEU A 67 -6.70 -0.90 2.60
C LEU A 67 -5.83 -0.08 1.63
N GLY A 68 -4.53 -0.39 1.59
CA GLY A 68 -3.59 0.18 0.62
C GLY A 68 -3.98 -0.14 -0.83
N ILE A 69 -4.30 -1.39 -1.15
CA ILE A 69 -4.75 -1.81 -2.49
C ILE A 69 -6.07 -1.14 -2.85
N PHE A 70 -7.03 -1.09 -1.93
CA PHE A 70 -8.32 -0.43 -2.15
C PHE A 70 -8.13 1.06 -2.48
N GLY A 71 -7.29 1.75 -1.70
CA GLY A 71 -6.95 3.13 -1.93
C GLY A 71 -6.21 3.37 -3.26
N LEU A 72 -5.36 2.43 -3.67
CA LEU A 72 -4.68 2.44 -4.96
C LEU A 72 -5.68 2.35 -6.12
N ILE A 73 -6.64 1.42 -6.05
CA ILE A 73 -7.69 1.24 -7.07
C ILE A 73 -8.61 2.46 -7.13
N ALA A 74 -9.07 2.97 -5.97
CA ALA A 74 -9.93 4.13 -5.91
C ALA A 74 -9.24 5.40 -6.46
N GLY A 75 -7.98 5.61 -6.09
CA GLY A 75 -7.15 6.71 -6.61
C GLY A 75 -6.92 6.61 -8.12
N PHE A 76 -6.62 5.41 -8.60
CA PHE A 76 -6.44 5.14 -10.03
C PHE A 76 -7.73 5.37 -10.83
N GLN A 77 -8.87 4.89 -10.32
CA GLN A 77 -10.16 5.03 -10.99
C GLN A 77 -10.65 6.48 -11.02
N SER A 78 -10.45 7.24 -9.94
CA SER A 78 -10.76 8.68 -9.89
C SER A 78 -9.95 9.46 -10.93
N ASN A 79 -8.66 9.15 -11.04
CA ASN A 79 -7.76 9.85 -11.93
C ASN A 79 -8.00 9.52 -13.42
N ILE A 80 -8.26 8.25 -13.75
CA ILE A 80 -8.67 7.85 -15.11
C ILE A 80 -9.99 8.50 -15.52
N ARG A 81 -10.97 8.60 -14.61
CA ARG A 81 -12.23 9.31 -14.88
C ARG A 81 -12.00 10.80 -15.14
N GLY A 82 -11.10 11.45 -14.40
CA GLY A 82 -10.71 12.84 -14.65
C GLY A 82 -10.10 13.04 -16.04
N LEU A 83 -9.20 12.14 -16.44
CA LEU A 83 -8.57 12.16 -17.77
C LEU A 83 -9.55 11.93 -18.92
N LEU A 84 -10.52 11.03 -18.74
CA LEU A 84 -11.54 10.73 -19.74
C LEU A 84 -12.57 11.86 -19.86
N ALA A 85 -12.99 12.46 -18.74
CA ALA A 85 -13.89 13.61 -18.74
C ALA A 85 -13.22 14.89 -19.29
N SER A 86 -11.90 15.02 -19.15
CA SER A 86 -11.10 16.13 -19.72
C SER A 86 -10.85 15.98 -21.24
N LYS A 87 -11.46 15.00 -21.91
CA LYS A 87 -11.30 14.75 -23.36
C LYS A 87 -12.53 15.15 -24.18
N GLU A 88 -13.60 15.60 -23.53
CA GLU A 88 -14.75 16.30 -24.12
C GLU A 88 -14.64 17.81 -23.88
#